data_AF-A0A4Q2TTR0-F1
#
_entry.id   AF-A0A4Q2TTR0-F1
#
_cell.length_a   1.000
_cell.length_b   1.000
_cell.length_c   1.000
_cell.angle_alpha   90.00
_cell.angle_beta   90.00
_cell.angle_gamma   90.00
#
_symmetry.space_group_name_H-M   'P 1'
#
loop_
_entity.id
_entity.type
_entity.pdbx_description
1 polymer ?
#
loop_
_entity_poly.entity_id
_entity_poly.type
_entity_poly.pdbx_seq_one_letter_code
_entity_poly.pdbx_strand_id
1 'polypeptide(L)'
;MGSYVLWCLGRFFAPELRAWRGDMPLSAVFWGYGVFLSCEFAALYALAVYLEQLLVQQMLIIAFGIYTLWILVVIWRCADNAAAFWGTMARWLTMAWGLNTLFVLLFLQVDLLVQYGHG
;
A
#
# COMPACT_ATOMS: atom_id res chain seq x y z
N MET A 1 29.52 -2.04 12.82
CA MET A 1 28.57 -1.03 12.31
C MET A 1 27.28 -1.64 11.73
N GLY A 2 27.35 -2.74 10.95
CA GLY A 2 26.15 -3.35 10.34
C GLY A 2 25.11 -3.96 11.30
N SER A 3 25.52 -4.46 12.48
CA SER A 3 24.62 -5.06 13.47
C SER A 3 23.66 -4.06 14.13
N TYR A 4 24.13 -2.84 14.40
CA TYR A 4 23.32 -1.79 15.01
C TYR A 4 22.30 -1.20 14.02
N VAL A 5 22.68 -1.04 12.76
CA VAL A 5 21.77 -0.57 11.71
C VAL A 5 20.62 -1.56 11.48
N LEU A 6 20.94 -2.86 11.38
CA LEU A 6 19.91 -3.92 11.26
C LEU A 6 19.01 -3.98 12.50
N TRP A 7 19.57 -3.77 13.69
CA TRP A 7 18.79 -3.71 14.92
C TRP A 7 17.83 -2.52 14.97
N CYS A 8 18.29 -1.32 14.59
CA CYS A 8 17.45 -0.12 14.50
C CYS A 8 16.34 -0.29 13.44
N LEU A 9 16.68 -0.80 12.25
CA LEU A 9 15.72 -1.07 11.18
C LEU A 9 14.69 -2.11 11.61
N GLY A 10 15.11 -3.18 12.27
CA GLY A 10 14.21 -4.21 12.81
C GLY A 10 13.26 -3.66 13.88
N ARG A 11 13.70 -2.67 14.67
CA ARG A 11 12.85 -1.99 15.66
C ARG A 11 11.82 -1.08 14.99
N PHE A 12 12.24 -0.32 13.97
CA PHE A 12 11.38 0.60 13.24
C PHE A 12 10.31 -0.15 12.44
N PHE A 13 10.71 -1.19 11.71
CA PHE A 13 9.81 -2.05 10.93
C PHE A 13 9.19 -3.19 11.74
N ALA A 14 9.29 -3.17 13.07
CA ALA A 14 8.71 -4.20 13.92
C ALA A 14 7.19 -4.33 13.74
N PRO A 15 6.41 -3.23 13.63
CA PRO A 15 4.97 -3.31 13.32
C PRO A 15 4.70 -3.98 11.97
N GLU A 16 5.38 -3.57 10.92
CA GLU A 16 5.22 -4.08 9.55
C GLU A 16 5.60 -5.56 9.47
N LEU A 17 6.64 -5.98 10.21
CA LEU A 17 7.08 -7.36 10.26
C LEU A 17 6.09 -8.25 11.03
N ARG A 18 5.43 -7.73 12.07
CA ARG A 18 4.33 -8.44 12.76
C ARG A 18 3.10 -8.54 11.88
N ALA A 19 2.76 -7.45 11.18
CA ALA A 19 1.66 -7.45 10.21
C ALA A 19 1.92 -8.49 9.11
N TRP A 20 3.13 -8.50 8.53
CA TRP A 20 3.53 -9.49 7.54
C TRP A 20 3.44 -10.93 8.06
N ARG A 21 3.78 -11.18 9.31
CA ARG A 21 3.65 -12.52 9.92
C ARG A 21 2.22 -12.95 10.21
N GLY A 22 1.25 -12.03 10.14
CA GLY A 22 -0.12 -12.31 10.54
C GLY A 22 -0.35 -12.20 12.04
N ASP A 23 0.53 -11.54 12.79
CA ASP A 23 0.47 -11.46 14.26
C ASP A 23 -0.36 -10.25 14.76
N MET A 24 -1.02 -9.52 13.86
CA MET A 24 -1.74 -8.29 14.17
C MET A 24 -3.26 -8.44 14.01
N PRO A 25 -4.05 -7.71 14.82
CA PRO A 25 -5.50 -7.73 14.67
C PRO A 25 -5.91 -7.18 13.30
N LEU A 26 -6.83 -7.88 12.62
CA LEU A 26 -7.31 -7.54 11.29
C LEU A 26 -7.80 -6.09 11.19
N SER A 27 -8.51 -5.60 12.20
CA SER A 27 -9.05 -4.24 12.21
C SER A 27 -7.95 -3.18 12.16
N ALA A 28 -6.88 -3.33 12.94
CA ALA A 28 -5.77 -2.39 12.95
C ALA A 28 -5.04 -2.38 11.60
N VAL A 29 -4.85 -3.55 11.00
CA VAL A 29 -4.21 -3.67 9.69
C VAL A 29 -5.07 -3.07 8.59
N PHE A 30 -6.36 -3.43 8.56
CA PHE A 30 -7.29 -2.99 7.53
C PHE A 30 -7.49 -1.47 7.55
N TRP A 31 -7.71 -0.88 8.74
CA TRP A 31 -7.93 0.56 8.84
C TRP A 31 -6.63 1.37 8.78
N GLY A 32 -5.58 0.93 9.48
CA GLY A 32 -4.32 1.67 9.58
C GLY A 32 -3.50 1.59 8.30
N TYR A 33 -3.16 0.38 7.87
CA TYR A 33 -2.46 0.23 6.60
C TYR A 33 -3.46 0.33 5.45
N GLY A 34 -4.47 -0.56 5.39
CA GLY A 34 -5.38 -0.63 4.24
C GLY A 34 -6.04 0.70 3.85
N VAL A 35 -6.67 1.42 4.78
CA VAL A 35 -7.38 2.67 4.47
C VAL A 35 -6.49 3.89 4.62
N PHE A 36 -5.96 4.15 5.81
CA PHE A 36 -5.26 5.40 6.11
C PHE A 36 -4.02 5.60 5.25
N LEU A 37 -3.14 4.59 5.15
CA LEU A 37 -1.94 4.70 4.33
C LEU A 37 -2.26 4.80 2.82
N SER A 38 -3.33 4.16 2.36
CA SER A 38 -3.79 4.33 0.96
C SER A 38 -4.28 5.76 0.69
N CYS A 39 -4.98 6.38 1.64
CA CYS A 39 -5.36 7.79 1.55
C CYS A 39 -4.14 8.72 1.54
N GLU A 40 -3.10 8.41 2.31
CA GLU A 40 -1.85 9.17 2.31
C GLU A 40 -1.16 9.11 0.93
N PHE A 41 -1.04 7.91 0.33
CA PHE A 41 -0.53 7.77 -1.04
C PHE A 41 -1.33 8.59 -2.05
N ALA A 42 -2.66 8.55 -1.97
CA ALA A 42 -3.52 9.33 -2.86
C ALA A 42 -3.33 10.85 -2.69
N ALA A 43 -3.20 11.33 -1.44
CA ALA A 43 -2.95 12.75 -1.16
C ALA A 43 -1.58 13.21 -1.67
N LEU A 44 -0.54 12.41 -1.46
CA LEU A 44 0.80 12.67 -1.97
C LEU A 44 0.82 12.69 -3.50
N TYR A 45 0.09 11.77 -4.15
CA TYR A 45 -0.03 11.76 -5.61
C TYR A 45 -0.75 13.01 -6.12
N ALA A 46 -1.87 13.39 -5.51
CA ALA A 46 -2.60 14.59 -5.87
C ALA A 46 -1.73 15.86 -5.71
N LEU A 47 -0.91 15.93 -4.66
CA LEU A 47 0.06 17.01 -4.48
C LEU A 47 1.13 17.01 -5.58
N ALA A 48 1.66 15.84 -5.96
CA ALA A 48 2.64 15.73 -7.04
C ALA A 48 2.06 16.12 -8.41
N VAL A 49 0.76 15.87 -8.64
CA VAL A 49 0.02 16.39 -9.81
C VAL A 49 -0.09 17.91 -9.75
N TYR A 50 -0.51 18.46 -8.61
CA TYR A 50 -0.64 19.92 -8.43
C TYR A 50 0.68 20.68 -8.62
N LEU A 51 1.79 20.07 -8.22
CA LEU A 51 3.14 20.63 -8.39
C LEU A 51 3.80 20.27 -9.72
N GLU A 52 3.10 19.56 -10.61
CA GLU A 52 3.60 19.11 -11.93
C GLU A 52 4.90 18.29 -11.85
N GLN A 53 5.12 17.57 -10.75
CA GLN A 53 6.35 16.81 -10.52
C GLN A 53 6.25 15.38 -11.10
N LEU A 54 6.48 15.24 -12.40
CA LEU A 54 6.34 13.98 -13.13
C LEU A 54 7.15 12.82 -12.53
N LEU A 55 8.40 13.08 -12.11
CA LEU A 55 9.24 12.04 -11.49
C LEU A 55 8.65 11.54 -10.17
N VAL A 56 8.08 12.44 -9.37
CA VAL A 56 7.44 12.08 -8.10
C VAL A 56 6.16 11.29 -8.34
N GLN A 57 5.37 11.67 -9.34
CA GLN A 57 4.20 10.89 -9.77
C GLN A 57 4.60 9.45 -10.16
N GLN A 58 5.65 9.28 -10.98
CA GLN A 58 6.17 7.96 -11.38
C GLN A 58 6.60 7.12 -10.18
N MET A 59 7.36 7.73 -9.25
CA MET A 59 7.82 7.04 -8.04
C MET A 59 6.65 6.61 -7.15
N LEU A 60 5.65 7.47 -6.99
CA LEU A 60 4.46 7.17 -6.19
C LEU A 60 3.59 6.06 -6.81
N ILE A 61 3.44 6.03 -8.14
CA ILE A 61 2.75 4.92 -8.84
C ILE A 61 3.42 3.58 -8.53
N ILE A 62 4.74 3.51 -8.67
CA ILE A 62 5.51 2.28 -8.40
C ILE A 62 5.42 1.90 -6.92
N ALA A 63 5.63 2.86 -6.02
CA ALA A 63 5.58 2.63 -4.58
C ALA A 63 4.19 2.14 -4.14
N PHE A 64 3.11 2.74 -4.66
CA PHE A 64 1.74 2.34 -4.33
C PHE A 64 1.40 0.95 -4.87
N GLY A 65 1.93 0.58 -6.04
CA GLY A 65 1.80 -0.78 -6.59
C GLY A 65 2.47 -1.84 -5.70
N ILE A 66 3.71 -1.61 -5.27
CA ILE A 66 4.43 -2.49 -4.34
C ILE A 66 3.68 -2.60 -3.01
N TYR A 67 3.24 -1.46 -2.49
CA TYR A 67 2.47 -1.38 -1.25
C TYR A 67 1.14 -2.17 -1.35
N THR A 68 0.44 -2.09 -2.49
CA THR A 68 -0.83 -2.80 -2.71
C THR A 68 -0.64 -4.33 -2.65
N LEU A 69 0.42 -4.84 -3.26
CA LEU A 69 0.77 -6.25 -3.17
C LEU A 69 1.07 -6.67 -1.72
N TRP A 70 1.81 -5.83 -1.00
CA TRP A 70 2.14 -6.08 0.40
C TRP A 70 0.88 -6.12 1.28
N ILE A 71 0.01 -5.12 1.19
CA ILE A 71 -1.18 -5.04 2.06
C ILE A 71 -2.20 -6.15 1.77
N LEU A 72 -2.30 -6.60 0.50
CA LEU A 72 -3.10 -7.78 0.14
C LEU A 72 -2.65 -9.02 0.92
N VAL A 73 -1.35 -9.30 0.93
CA VAL A 73 -0.78 -10.45 1.65
C VAL A 73 -0.97 -10.30 3.17
N VAL A 74 -0.72 -9.11 3.70
CA VAL A 74 -0.84 -8.83 5.13
C VAL A 74 -2.29 -9.01 5.61
N ILE A 75 -3.27 -8.44 4.90
CA ILE A 75 -4.69 -8.62 5.23
C ILE A 75 -5.09 -10.08 5.14
N TRP A 76 -4.61 -10.80 4.13
CA TRP A 76 -4.93 -12.22 3.97
C TRP A 76 -4.43 -13.07 5.14
N ARG A 77 -3.22 -12.79 5.64
CA ARG A 77 -2.60 -13.47 6.79
C ARG A 77 -3.25 -13.06 8.11
N CYS A 78 -3.61 -11.79 8.28
CA CYS A 78 -4.24 -11.30 9.51
C CYS A 78 -5.76 -11.62 9.58
N ALA A 79 -6.37 -12.06 8.48
CA ALA A 79 -7.82 -12.31 8.42
C ALA A 79 -8.29 -13.40 9.39
N ASP A 80 -7.43 -14.34 9.77
CA ASP A 80 -7.75 -15.39 10.73
C ASP A 80 -7.76 -14.88 12.19
N ASN A 81 -7.26 -13.67 12.44
CA ASN A 81 -7.32 -13.00 13.75
C ASN A 81 -8.65 -12.28 14.01
N ALA A 82 -9.67 -12.53 13.18
CA ALA A 82 -11.01 -11.97 13.34
C ALA A 82 -12.06 -13.08 13.24
N ALA A 83 -13.31 -12.77 13.62
CA ALA A 83 -14.40 -13.71 13.38
C ALA A 83 -14.51 -14.02 11.88
N ALA A 84 -14.85 -15.28 11.54
CA ALA A 84 -14.80 -15.81 10.18
C ALA A 84 -15.52 -14.93 9.14
N PHE A 85 -16.65 -14.33 9.52
CA PHE A 85 -17.38 -13.37 8.69
C PHE A 85 -16.52 -12.17 8.30
N TRP A 86 -15.91 -11.49 9.27
CA TRP A 86 -15.08 -10.30 9.05
C TRP A 86 -13.80 -10.62 8.28
N GLY A 87 -13.16 -11.76 8.57
CA GLY A 87 -11.97 -12.21 7.83
C GLY A 87 -12.27 -12.48 6.35
N THR A 88 -13.39 -13.16 6.07
CA THR A 88 -13.83 -13.42 4.69
C THR A 88 -14.21 -12.13 3.96
N MET A 89 -14.95 -11.24 4.63
CA MET A 89 -15.31 -9.93 4.08
C MET A 89 -14.08 -9.10 3.73
N ALA A 90 -13.11 -9.01 4.63
CA ALA A 90 -11.88 -8.24 4.41
C ALA A 90 -11.06 -8.79 3.23
N ARG A 91 -10.96 -10.12 3.08
CA ARG A 91 -10.28 -10.75 1.93
C ARG A 91 -10.92 -10.35 0.60
N TRP A 92 -12.24 -10.50 0.47
CA TRP A 92 -12.95 -10.15 -0.77
C TRP A 92 -12.91 -8.66 -1.08
N LEU A 93 -13.13 -7.82 -0.07
CA LEU A 93 -13.08 -6.37 -0.22
C LEU A 93 -11.69 -5.91 -0.67
N THR A 94 -10.64 -6.47 -0.07
CA THR A 94 -9.26 -6.11 -0.43
C THR A 94 -8.89 -6.64 -1.81
N MET A 95 -9.36 -7.83 -2.22
CA MET A 95 -9.17 -8.33 -3.59
C MET A 95 -9.83 -7.43 -4.64
N ALA A 96 -11.08 -7.02 -4.40
CA ALA A 96 -11.79 -6.09 -5.29
C ALA A 96 -11.07 -4.74 -5.36
N TRP A 97 -10.63 -4.22 -4.21
CA TRP A 97 -9.84 -2.99 -4.13
C TRP A 97 -8.49 -3.11 -4.85
N GLY A 98 -7.78 -4.23 -4.70
CA GLY A 98 -6.50 -4.47 -5.36
C GLY A 98 -6.62 -4.51 -6.88
N LEU A 99 -7.68 -5.13 -7.39
CA LEU A 99 -7.99 -5.12 -8.82
C LEU A 99 -8.33 -3.72 -9.32
N ASN A 100 -9.16 -2.98 -8.57
CA ASN A 100 -9.45 -1.58 -8.89
C ASN A 100 -8.18 -0.72 -8.92
N THR A 101 -7.32 -0.87 -7.91
CA THR A 101 -6.06 -0.14 -7.78
C THR A 101 -5.13 -0.43 -8.96
N LEU A 102 -5.06 -1.70 -9.40
CA LEU A 102 -4.29 -2.06 -10.59
C LEU A 102 -4.77 -1.27 -11.82
N PHE A 103 -6.07 -1.19 -12.06
CA PHE A 103 -6.60 -0.39 -13.17
C PHE A 103 -6.27 1.08 -13.02
N VAL A 104 -6.48 1.67 -11.83
CA VAL A 104 -6.15 3.07 -11.56
C VAL A 104 -4.68 3.35 -11.85
N LEU A 105 -3.76 2.52 -11.34
CA LEU A 105 -2.33 2.69 -11.58
C LEU A 105 -1.95 2.58 -13.06
N LEU A 106 -2.59 1.67 -13.80
CA LEU A 106 -2.40 1.58 -15.25
C LEU A 106 -2.87 2.86 -15.96
N PHE A 107 -4.03 3.40 -15.60
CA PHE A 107 -4.52 4.66 -16.16
C PHE A 107 -3.58 5.83 -15.84
N LEU A 108 -3.14 5.96 -14.59
CA LEU A 108 -2.19 7.00 -14.18
C LEU A 108 -0.85 6.86 -14.90
N GLN A 109 -0.36 5.64 -15.09
CA GLN A 109 0.89 5.40 -15.82
C GLN A 109 0.78 5.78 -17.29
N VAL A 110 -0.34 5.48 -17.95
CA VAL A 110 -0.59 5.87 -19.35
C VAL A 110 -0.69 7.40 -19.46
N ASP A 111 -1.43 8.04 -18.56
CA ASP A 111 -1.57 9.50 -18.52
C ASP A 111 -0.21 10.18 -18.33
N LEU A 112 0.60 9.68 -17.40
CA LEU A 112 1.94 10.20 -17.16
C LEU A 112 2.86 10.04 -18.38
N LEU A 113 2.78 8.92 -19.11
CA LEU A 113 3.53 8.73 -20.36
C LEU A 113 3.10 9.71 -21.46
N VAL A 114 1.80 10.01 -21.55
CA VAL A 114 1.26 11.02 -22.47
C VAL A 114 1.78 12.41 -22.10
N GLN A 115 1.77 12.77 -20.81
CA GLN A 115 2.35 14.04 -20.33
C GLN A 115 3.84 14.16 -20.66
N TYR A 116 4.62 13.10 -20.48
CA TYR A 116 6.03 13.07 -20.89
C TYR A 116 6.23 13.25 -22.40
N GLY A 117 5.31 12.73 -23.23
CA GLY A 117 5.37 12.86 -24.69
C GLY A 117 4.92 14.21 -25.23
N HIS A 118 4.17 14.99 -24.44
CA HIS A 118 3.79 16.37 -24.75
C HIS A 118 4.79 17.41 -24.19
N GLY A 119 5.78 16.97 -23.42
CA GLY A 119 6.91 17.78 -22.94
C GLY A 119 7.91 18.15 -24.02
#